data_AF-A0A8J7MH91-F1
#
_entry.id   AF-A0A8J7MH91-F1
#
_cell.length_a   1.000
_cell.length_b   1.000
_cell.length_c   1.000
_cell.angle_alpha   90.00
_cell.angle_beta   90.00
_cell.angle_gamma   90.00
#
_symmetry.space_group_name_H-M   'P 1'
#
loop_
_entity.id
_entity.type
_entity.pdbx_description
1 polymer ?
#
loop_
_entity_poly.entity_id
_entity_poly.type
_entity_poly.pdbx_seq_one_letter_code
_entity_poly.pdbx_strand_id
1 'polypeptide(L)'
;MDIITGKVLEVPFINKGGRLIEGAESLFLQIEKQRYFIKIQAGKIARQNLKKLLGQTIKIEGAIAEGAWDSDDPTVQSRIGEYVIIFKVLE
;
A
#
# COMPACT_ATOMS: atom_id res chain seq x y z
N MET A 1 11.62 0.50 13.14
CA MET A 1 11.04 1.64 12.40
C MET A 1 12.18 2.22 11.62
N ASP A 2 12.01 2.30 10.31
CA ASP A 2 13.08 2.57 9.38
C ASP A 2 12.70 3.75 8.48
N ILE A 3 13.72 4.45 8.00
CA ILE A 3 13.54 5.47 6.98
C ILE A 3 13.63 4.82 5.62
N ILE A 4 12.53 4.84 4.89
CA ILE A 4 12.38 4.17 3.60
C ILE A 4 12.07 5.22 2.55
N THR A 5 12.77 5.16 1.42
CA THR A 5 12.48 5.99 0.25
C THR A 5 11.85 5.13 -0.83
N GLY A 6 10.72 5.57 -1.39
CA GLY A 6 10.06 4.81 -2.44
C GLY A 6 9.01 5.62 -3.19
N LYS A 7 8.59 5.09 -4.33
CA LYS A 7 7.57 5.73 -5.19
C LYS A 7 6.18 5.19 -4.86
N VAL A 8 5.22 6.09 -4.64
CA VAL A 8 3.82 5.69 -4.41
C VAL A 8 3.17 5.33 -5.74
N LEU A 9 2.58 4.14 -5.80
CA LEU A 9 1.88 3.61 -6.95
C LEU A 9 0.46 3.18 -6.58
N GLU A 10 -0.42 3.26 -7.56
CA GLU A 10 -1.76 2.68 -7.49
C GLU A 10 -1.85 1.54 -8.50
N VAL A 11 -2.43 0.42 -8.07
CA VAL A 11 -2.65 -0.76 -8.90
C VAL A 11 -4.15 -1.05 -8.90
N PRO A 12 -4.80 -1.14 -10.07
CA PRO A 12 -6.21 -1.48 -10.16
C PRO A 12 -6.52 -2.82 -9.48
N PHE A 13 -7.67 -2.93 -8.83
CA PHE A 13 -8.13 -4.20 -8.28
C PHE A 13 -9.01 -4.92 -9.29
N ILE A 14 -8.59 -6.13 -9.66
CA ILE A 14 -9.34 -7.04 -10.51
C ILE A 14 -9.81 -8.19 -9.63
N ASN A 15 -11.12 -8.38 -9.54
CA ASN A 15 -11.69 -9.44 -8.72
C ASN A 15 -11.49 -10.83 -9.36
N LYS A 16 -11.86 -11.90 -8.65
CA LYS A 16 -11.74 -13.29 -9.12
C LYS A 16 -12.53 -13.57 -10.42
N GLY A 17 -13.50 -12.73 -10.76
CA GLY A 17 -14.26 -12.81 -12.00
C GLY A 17 -13.65 -12.00 -13.16
N GLY A 18 -12.43 -11.48 -13.01
CA GLY A 18 -11.75 -10.68 -14.04
C GLY A 18 -12.30 -9.27 -14.20
N ARG A 19 -13.15 -8.79 -13.29
CA ARG A 19 -13.76 -7.46 -13.37
C ARG A 19 -12.94 -6.45 -12.59
N LEU A 20 -12.67 -5.31 -13.23
CA LEU A 20 -12.16 -4.12 -12.55
C LEU A 20 -13.19 -3.65 -11.53
N ILE A 21 -12.76 -3.40 -10.30
CA ILE A 21 -13.56 -2.78 -9.26
C ILE A 21 -13.05 -1.36 -9.05
N GLU A 22 -13.80 -0.38 -9.52
CA GLU A 22 -13.50 1.03 -9.33
C GLU A 22 -13.53 1.40 -7.83
N GLY A 23 -12.57 2.19 -7.38
CA GLY A 23 -12.44 2.63 -5.99
C GLY A 23 -11.74 1.63 -5.05
N ALA A 24 -11.59 0.37 -5.47
CA ALA A 24 -10.93 -0.68 -4.71
C ALA A 24 -9.43 -0.82 -5.02
N GLU A 25 -8.81 0.19 -5.64
CA GLU A 25 -7.40 0.10 -6.05
C GLU A 25 -6.48 -0.17 -4.86
N SER A 26 -5.36 -0.81 -5.09
CA SER A 26 -4.37 -1.08 -4.06
C SER A 26 -3.22 -0.09 -4.17
N LEU A 27 -2.80 0.46 -3.03
CA LEU A 27 -1.64 1.35 -2.99
C LEU A 27 -0.38 0.53 -2.69
N PHE A 28 0.70 0.87 -3.36
CA PHE A 28 2.00 0.24 -3.21
C PHE A 28 3.09 1.29 -3.04
N LEU A 29 4.13 0.95 -2.29
CA LEU A 29 5.39 1.67 -2.27
C LEU A 29 6.41 0.86 -3.07
N GLN A 30 6.89 1.40 -4.18
CA GLN A 30 7.97 0.80 -4.93
C GLN A 30 9.31 1.26 -4.35
N ILE A 31 10.07 0.30 -3.83
CA ILE A 31 11.44 0.49 -3.36
C ILE A 31 12.34 -0.22 -4.37
N GLU A 32 13.17 0.53 -5.07
CA GLU A 32 13.96 0.05 -6.21
C GLU A 32 13.08 -0.66 -7.27
N LYS A 33 13.20 -1.99 -7.39
CA LYS A 33 12.43 -2.83 -8.33
C LYS A 33 11.30 -3.61 -7.67
N GLN A 34 11.20 -3.59 -6.33
CA GLN A 34 10.21 -4.36 -5.58
C GLN A 34 9.04 -3.47 -5.17
N ARG A 35 7.82 -4.02 -5.24
CA ARG A 35 6.59 -3.33 -4.82
C ARG A 35 6.08 -3.92 -3.52
N TYR A 36 5.99 -3.08 -2.50
CA TYR A 36 5.44 -3.44 -1.21
C TYR A 36 4.03 -2.88 -1.12
N PHE A 37 3.08 -3.74 -0.78
CA PHE A 37 1.71 -3.30 -0.57
C PHE A 37 1.63 -2.40 0.66
N ILE A 38 0.92 -1.27 0.57
CA ILE A 38 0.79 -0.35 1.70
C ILE A 38 -0.36 -0.83 2.60
N LYS A 39 -0.03 -1.30 3.81
CA LYS A 39 -1.02 -1.73 4.80
C LYS A 39 -1.61 -0.54 5.55
N ILE A 40 -2.58 0.13 4.92
CA ILE A 40 -3.18 1.38 5.43
C ILE A 40 -3.73 1.23 6.85
N GLN A 41 -4.43 0.12 7.15
CA GLN A 41 -5.04 -0.13 8.47
C GLN A 41 -4.02 -0.28 9.61
N ALA A 42 -2.77 -0.64 9.31
CA ALA A 42 -1.70 -0.75 10.30
C ALA A 42 -0.87 0.55 10.42
N GLY A 43 -1.06 1.49 9.49
CA GLY A 43 -0.36 2.77 9.43
C GLY A 43 -1.13 3.91 10.10
N LYS A 44 -0.59 5.12 9.97
CA LYS A 44 -1.22 6.36 10.48
C LYS A 44 -1.61 7.35 9.37
N ILE A 45 -1.35 7.01 8.11
CA ILE A 45 -1.63 7.88 6.96
C ILE A 45 -2.89 7.41 6.24
N ALA A 46 -3.86 8.31 6.10
CA ALA A 46 -5.09 8.04 5.38
C ALA A 46 -4.85 7.80 3.87
N ARG A 47 -5.67 6.94 3.27
CA ARG A 47 -5.64 6.60 1.84
C ARG A 47 -5.65 7.85 0.95
N GLN A 48 -6.51 8.84 1.24
CA GLN A 48 -6.59 10.05 0.40
C GLN A 48 -5.29 10.86 0.39
N ASN A 49 -4.55 10.87 1.52
CA ASN A 49 -3.28 11.59 1.60
C ASN A 49 -2.20 10.89 0.77
N LEU A 50 -2.16 9.56 0.78
CA LEU A 50 -1.28 8.78 -0.09
C LEU A 50 -1.64 8.94 -1.57
N LYS A 51 -2.94 9.03 -1.91
CA LYS A 51 -3.39 9.26 -3.29
C LYS A 51 -2.89 10.60 -3.86
N LYS A 52 -2.72 11.64 -3.03
CA LYS A 52 -2.13 12.92 -3.46
C LYS A 52 -0.64 12.81 -3.83
N LEU A 53 0.03 11.76 -3.37
CA LEU A 53 1.45 11.50 -3.57
C LEU A 53 1.72 10.48 -4.69
N LEU A 54 0.68 10.09 -5.45
CA LEU A 54 0.82 9.13 -6.53
C LEU A 54 1.85 9.59 -7.57
N GLY A 55 2.71 8.65 -7.97
CA GLY A 55 3.78 8.93 -8.92
C GLY A 55 4.99 9.65 -8.32
N GLN A 56 4.92 10.10 -7.06
CA GLN A 56 6.01 10.80 -6.39
C GLN A 56 6.89 9.82 -5.61
N THR A 57 8.20 10.11 -5.59
CA THR A 57 9.14 9.47 -4.68
C THR A 57 9.10 10.19 -3.36
N ILE A 58 8.74 9.48 -2.29
CA ILE A 58 8.61 10.03 -0.95
C ILE A 58 9.56 9.32 -0.01
N LYS A 59 9.98 10.04 1.03
CA LYS A 59 10.65 9.45 2.19
C LYS A 59 9.62 9.22 3.29
N ILE A 60 9.66 8.07 3.95
CA ILE A 60 8.72 7.73 5.00
C ILE A 60 9.46 7.20 6.23
N GLU A 61 8.83 7.39 7.39
CA GLU A 61 9.09 6.59 8.57
C GLU A 61 8.07 5.44 8.59
N GLY A 62 8.58 4.21 8.51
CA GLY A 62 7.76 3.02 8.28
C GLY A 62 8.37 1.74 8.81
N ALA A 63 7.75 0.63 8.44
CA ALA A 63 8.30 -0.70 8.63
C ALA A 63 7.88 -1.61 7.47
N ILE A 64 8.78 -2.47 7.01
CA ILE A 64 8.42 -3.63 6.18
C ILE A 64 8.17 -4.78 7.14
N ALA A 65 7.04 -5.45 6.97
CA ALA A 65 6.68 -6.62 7.76
C ALA A 65 6.09 -7.69 6.86
N GLU A 66 6.29 -8.94 7.23
CA GLU A 66 5.64 -10.09 6.61
C GLU A 66 4.37 -10.45 7.38
N GLY A 67 3.34 -10.91 6.67
CA GLY A 67 2.22 -11.54 7.34
C GLY A 67 1.03 -11.78 6.44
N ALA A 68 0.02 -12.39 7.03
CA ALA A 68 -1.29 -12.51 6.43
C ALA A 68 -2.12 -11.27 6.76
N TRP A 69 -2.76 -10.71 5.74
CA TRP A 69 -3.94 -9.89 5.87
C TRP A 69 -5.10 -10.75 5.45
N ASP A 70 -5.95 -11.10 6.41
CA ASP A 70 -7.27 -11.63 6.12
C ASP A 70 -8.33 -10.55 6.32
N SER A 71 -9.30 -10.47 5.41
CA SER A 71 -10.33 -9.44 5.42
C SER A 71 -11.68 -10.08 5.15
N ASP A 72 -12.64 -9.86 6.05
CA ASP A 72 -14.04 -10.28 5.86
C ASP A 72 -14.79 -9.39 4.85
N ASP A 73 -14.19 -8.27 4.42
CA ASP A 73 -14.75 -7.38 3.41
C ASP A 73 -14.60 -7.99 2.00
N PRO A 74 -15.71 -8.26 1.27
CA PRO A 74 -15.67 -8.87 -0.06
C PRO A 74 -15.00 -8.00 -1.13
N THR A 75 -14.76 -6.71 -0.85
CA THR A 75 -14.06 -5.77 -1.72
C THR A 75 -12.56 -5.71 -1.46
N VAL A 76 -12.08 -6.38 -0.41
CA VAL A 76 -10.67 -6.43 -0.02
C VAL A 76 -10.16 -7.84 -0.22
N GLN A 77 -9.11 -7.98 -1.03
CA GLN A 77 -8.46 -9.27 -1.24
C GLN A 77 -7.51 -9.59 -0.09
N SER A 78 -7.69 -10.75 0.55
CA SER A 78 -6.70 -11.30 1.50
C SER A 78 -5.34 -11.42 0.82
N ARG A 79 -4.28 -11.09 1.56
CA ARG A 79 -2.90 -11.06 1.05
C ARG A 79 -1.98 -11.74 2.04
N ILE A 80 -0.98 -12.44 1.52
CA ILE A 80 0.14 -12.96 2.30
C ILE A 80 1.44 -12.43 1.70
N GLY A 81 2.43 -12.18 2.56
CA GLY A 81 3.77 -11.74 2.15
C GLY A 81 4.15 -10.38 2.74
N GLU A 82 5.15 -9.74 2.13
CA GLU A 82 5.69 -8.48 2.62
C GLU A 82 4.78 -7.28 2.28
N TYR A 83 4.56 -6.45 3.28
CA TYR A 83 3.86 -5.18 3.17
C TYR A 83 4.64 -4.08 3.88
N VAL A 84 4.34 -2.84 3.52
CA VAL A 84 4.88 -1.66 4.19
C VAL A 84 3.81 -0.98 5.02
N ILE A 85 4.18 -0.62 6.25
CA ILE A 85 3.38 0.22 7.14
C ILE A 85 3.99 1.63 7.10
N ILE A 86 3.14 2.63 6.86
CA ILE A 86 3.57 4.04 6.83
C ILE A 86 3.05 4.74 8.09
N PHE A 87 3.97 5.16 8.95
CA PHE A 87 3.63 5.93 10.16
C PHE A 87 3.69 7.43 9.90
N LYS A 88 4.67 7.88 9.11
CA LYS A 88 4.84 9.29 8.78
C LYS A 88 5.43 9.45 7.38
N VAL A 89 4.98 10.45 6.64
CA VAL A 89 5.66 10.93 5.43
C VAL A 89 6.62 12.03 5.87
N LEU A 90 7.88 11.93 5.46
CA LEU A 90 8.92 12.90 5.75
C LEU A 90 9.06 13.85 4.55
N GLU A 91 9.22 15.15 4.83
CA GLU A 91 9.52 16.19 3.83
C GLU A 91 10.86 15.93 3.12
#